data_AF-A0A2E0FE63-F1
#
_entry.id   AF-A0A2E0FE63-F1
#
_cell.length_a   1.000
_cell.length_b   1.000
_cell.length_c   1.000
_cell.angle_alpha   90.00
_cell.angle_beta   90.00
_cell.angle_gamma   90.00
#
_symmetry.space_group_name_H-M   'P 1'
#
loop_
_entity.id
_entity.type
_entity.pdbx_description
1 polymer ?
#
loop_
_entity_poly.entity_id
_entity_poly.type
_entity_poly.pdbx_seq_one_letter_code
_entity_poly.pdbx_strand_id
1 'polypeptide(L)'
;MKKLCHQELMISWQITLTDGTLVYGDYERPELENPWKRLKFHCERYDVLPSKVELYMFGAQHKVFFENPDGLDGVAVFRGLAKEQSMDGQHSQSFQTLSVLLLDDSCDYINVAKYTWPNNQFEQQESRRGLSTYNLENMIFKNDSRKFKSEKVQKYFNVKTM
;
A
#
# COMPACT_ATOMS: atom_id res chain seq x y z
N MET A 1 14.15 -20.64 21.74
CA MET A 1 14.17 -19.26 21.18
C MET A 1 14.84 -19.13 19.80
N LYS A 2 14.92 -20.19 18.98
CA LYS A 2 15.47 -20.14 17.60
C LYS A 2 14.41 -20.26 16.47
N LYS A 3 13.12 -20.40 16.80
CA LYS A 3 12.04 -20.67 15.84
C LYS A 3 11.19 -19.47 15.42
N LEU A 4 11.13 -18.39 16.20
CA LEU A 4 10.22 -17.27 15.93
C LEU A 4 10.77 -16.23 14.93
N CYS A 5 12.08 -16.02 14.86
CA CYS A 5 12.65 -14.92 14.08
C CYS A 5 13.02 -15.26 12.63
N HIS A 6 12.95 -16.54 12.22
CA HIS A 6 13.45 -16.98 10.90
C HIS A 6 12.41 -17.69 10.04
N GLN A 7 11.29 -18.17 10.58
CA GLN A 7 10.33 -18.93 9.77
C GLN A 7 9.28 -18.05 9.07
N GLU A 8 8.97 -16.85 9.56
CA GLU A 8 7.96 -15.98 8.91
C GLU A 8 8.25 -14.49 9.16
N LEU A 9 9.41 -13.97 8.71
CA LEU A 9 9.59 -12.51 8.65
C LEU A 9 8.54 -11.93 7.71
N MET A 10 7.45 -11.40 8.26
CA MET A 10 6.36 -10.84 7.49
C MET A 10 6.55 -9.34 7.27
N ILE A 11 6.52 -8.93 6.01
CA ILE A 11 6.43 -7.52 5.64
C ILE A 11 5.12 -6.93 6.18
N SER A 12 5.22 -5.79 6.87
CA SER A 12 4.09 -4.93 7.20
C SER A 12 4.41 -3.47 6.91
N TRP A 13 3.46 -2.60 7.23
CA TRP A 13 3.55 -1.15 7.06
C TRP A 13 3.26 -0.43 8.37
N GLN A 14 3.80 0.77 8.50
CA GLN A 14 3.46 1.74 9.53
C GLN A 14 3.00 3.02 8.83
N ILE A 15 1.91 3.62 9.32
CA ILE A 15 1.38 4.87 8.80
C ILE A 15 1.31 5.89 9.92
N THR A 16 1.87 7.07 9.68
CA THR A 16 1.59 8.27 10.50
C THR A 16 0.41 8.98 9.88
N LEU A 17 -0.55 9.42 10.70
CA LEU A 17 -1.67 10.24 10.27
C LEU A 17 -1.35 11.74 10.45
N THR A 18 -2.17 12.61 9.87
CA THR A 18 -2.02 14.07 9.95
C THR A 18 -2.12 14.63 11.37
N ASP A 19 -2.75 13.90 12.30
CA ASP A 19 -2.83 14.25 13.72
C ASP A 19 -1.64 13.69 14.55
N GLY A 20 -0.70 13.00 13.90
CA GLY A 20 0.44 12.34 14.54
C GLY A 20 0.16 10.92 15.06
N THR A 21 -1.08 10.41 14.93
CA THR A 21 -1.42 9.04 15.31
C THR A 21 -0.64 8.04 14.46
N LEU A 22 -0.05 7.02 15.11
CA LEU A 22 0.62 5.92 14.44
C LEU A 22 -0.32 4.72 14.31
N VAL A 23 -0.50 4.25 13.08
CA VAL A 23 -1.28 3.07 12.75
C VAL A 23 -0.36 2.00 12.18
N TYR A 24 -0.41 0.81 12.76
CA TYR A 24 0.34 -0.34 12.30
C TYR A 24 -0.55 -1.22 11.43
N GLY A 25 -0.01 -1.68 10.31
CA GLY A 25 -0.60 -2.77 9.57
C GLY A 25 -0.58 -4.00 10.45
N ASP A 26 -1.74 -4.47 10.88
CA ASP A 26 -1.80 -5.75 11.56
C ASP A 26 -1.73 -6.91 10.56
N TYR A 27 -1.24 -8.04 11.08
CA TYR A 27 -1.35 -9.32 10.42
C TYR A 27 -2.84 -9.71 10.35
N GLU A 28 -3.25 -10.46 9.32
CA GLU A 28 -4.66 -10.82 9.15
C GLU A 28 -5.20 -11.48 10.43
N ARG A 29 -6.10 -10.78 11.11
CA ARG A 29 -6.84 -11.27 12.27
C ARG A 29 -8.19 -11.70 11.72
N PRO A 30 -8.49 -13.01 11.61
CA PRO A 30 -9.70 -13.50 10.93
C PRO A 30 -11.00 -12.93 11.51
N GLU A 31 -11.00 -12.61 12.80
CA GLU A 31 -12.12 -12.04 13.56
C GLU A 31 -12.35 -10.55 13.29
N LEU A 32 -11.41 -9.87 12.63
CA LEU A 32 -11.45 -8.43 12.39
C LEU A 32 -11.50 -8.13 10.91
N GLU A 33 -12.13 -7.01 10.57
CA GLU A 33 -12.08 -6.49 9.21
C GLU A 33 -10.64 -6.14 8.80
N ASN A 34 -10.39 -6.25 7.49
CA ASN A 34 -9.11 -5.90 6.87
C ASN A 34 -8.57 -4.56 7.42
N PRO A 35 -7.28 -4.50 7.85
CA PRO A 35 -6.71 -3.30 8.47
C PRO A 35 -6.79 -2.06 7.59
N TRP A 36 -6.65 -2.23 6.27
CA TRP A 36 -6.75 -1.13 5.33
C TRP A 36 -8.15 -0.54 5.28
N LYS A 37 -9.19 -1.38 5.28
CA LYS A 37 -10.58 -0.93 5.36
C LYS A 37 -10.88 -0.21 6.66
N ARG A 38 -10.43 -0.76 7.80
CA ARG A 38 -10.57 -0.09 9.11
C ARG A 38 -9.89 1.26 9.14
N LEU A 39 -8.68 1.37 8.58
CA LEU A 39 -7.98 2.65 8.46
C LEU A 39 -8.76 3.62 7.56
N LYS A 40 -9.26 3.18 6.41
CA LYS A 40 -10.07 4.01 5.52
C LYS A 40 -11.30 4.58 6.25
N PHE A 41 -12.06 3.75 6.95
CA PHE A 41 -13.21 4.20 7.75
C PHE A 41 -12.82 5.15 8.88
N HIS A 42 -11.67 4.93 9.52
CA HIS A 42 -11.16 5.85 10.54
C HIS A 42 -10.84 7.22 9.94
N CYS A 43 -10.12 7.26 8.82
CA CYS A 43 -9.80 8.50 8.11
C CYS A 43 -11.05 9.28 7.70
N GLU A 44 -12.05 8.59 7.13
CA GLU A 44 -13.33 9.20 6.75
C GLU A 44 -14.08 9.77 7.96
N ARG A 45 -14.12 9.03 9.08
CA ARG A 45 -14.88 9.41 10.28
C ARG A 45 -14.27 10.57 11.06
N TYR A 46 -12.94 10.62 11.16
CA TYR A 46 -12.23 11.59 12.00
C TYR A 46 -11.57 12.73 11.20
N ASP A 47 -11.76 12.75 9.88
CA ASP A 47 -11.17 13.74 8.96
C ASP A 47 -9.63 13.83 9.09
N VAL A 48 -9.00 12.67 9.24
CA VAL A 48 -7.54 12.52 9.29
C VAL A 48 -7.07 11.76 8.05
N LEU A 49 -5.82 12.01 7.63
CA LEU A 49 -5.24 11.34 6.46
C LEU A 49 -3.90 10.69 6.79
N PRO A 50 -3.50 9.67 6.04
CA PRO A 50 -2.11 9.22 6.04
C PRO A 50 -1.19 10.39 5.65
N SER A 51 -0.25 10.76 6.50
CA SER A 51 0.79 11.76 6.22
C SER A 51 2.12 11.10 5.85
N LYS A 52 2.38 9.89 6.32
CA LYS A 52 3.61 9.14 5.99
C LYS A 52 3.35 7.65 5.96
N VAL A 53 3.88 6.95 4.95
CA VAL A 53 3.80 5.48 4.82
C VAL A 53 5.20 4.88 4.84
N GLU A 54 5.44 3.94 5.75
CA GLU A 54 6.76 3.39 6.05
C GLU A 54 6.75 1.85 6.04
N LEU A 55 7.89 1.26 5.71
CA LEU A 55 8.11 -0.17 5.86
C LEU A 55 8.23 -0.53 7.35
N TYR A 56 7.46 -1.52 7.79
CA TYR A 56 7.57 -2.09 9.13
C TYR A 56 7.92 -3.58 9.03
N MET A 57 9.19 -3.90 9.15
CA MET A 57 9.71 -5.26 9.09
C MET A 57 11.00 -5.39 9.92
N PHE A 58 11.08 -6.42 10.76
CA PHE A 58 12.27 -6.65 11.59
C PHE A 58 13.49 -6.99 10.73
N GLY A 59 14.63 -6.35 11.01
CA GLY A 59 15.89 -6.57 10.29
C GLY A 59 15.98 -5.94 8.90
N ALA A 60 14.92 -5.30 8.41
CA ALA A 60 14.95 -4.53 7.19
C ALA A 60 15.44 -3.10 7.45
N GLN A 61 16.09 -2.49 6.45
CA GLN A 61 16.38 -1.07 6.48
C GLN A 61 15.07 -0.28 6.48
N HIS A 62 14.98 0.75 7.32
CA HIS A 62 13.86 1.68 7.32
C HIS A 62 13.69 2.31 5.92
N LYS A 63 12.46 2.32 5.41
CA LYS A 63 12.11 2.88 4.11
C LYS A 63 10.82 3.67 4.27
N VAL A 64 10.85 4.94 3.89
CA VAL A 64 9.67 5.77 3.68
C VAL A 64 9.28 5.65 2.21
N PHE A 65 8.02 5.32 1.93
CA PHE A 65 7.51 5.21 0.57
C PHE A 65 7.02 6.56 0.05
N PHE A 66 6.20 7.23 0.86
CA PHE A 66 5.69 8.57 0.58
C PHE A 66 5.48 9.31 1.90
N GLU A 67 5.70 10.62 1.87
CA GLU A 67 5.50 11.52 3.01
C GLU A 67 4.98 12.88 2.51
N ASN A 68 3.91 13.35 3.14
CA ASN A 68 3.40 14.70 3.02
C ASN A 68 2.78 15.10 4.38
N PRO A 69 3.35 16.09 5.09
CA PRO A 69 2.79 16.58 6.36
C PRO A 69 1.32 17.01 6.26
N ASP A 70 0.91 17.53 5.11
CA ASP A 70 -0.47 18.00 4.85
C ASP A 70 -1.46 16.86 4.49
N GLY A 71 -0.96 15.61 4.41
CA GLY A 71 -1.74 14.43 4.06
C GLY A 71 -1.55 13.96 2.61
N LEU A 72 -1.58 12.65 2.45
CA LEU A 72 -1.49 11.95 1.16
C LEU A 72 -2.91 11.70 0.62
N ASP A 73 -3.27 12.42 -0.43
CA ASP A 73 -4.57 12.29 -1.10
C ASP A 73 -4.48 11.27 -2.25
N GLY A 74 -5.19 10.15 -2.12
CA GLY A 74 -5.20 9.06 -3.09
C GLY A 74 -4.11 8.02 -2.85
N VAL A 75 -3.95 7.54 -1.60
CA VAL A 75 -2.94 6.55 -1.22
C VAL A 75 -3.54 5.17 -0.99
N ALA A 76 -2.85 4.10 -1.37
CA ALA A 76 -3.22 2.72 -1.09
C ALA A 76 -2.00 1.84 -0.77
N VAL A 77 -2.17 0.81 0.05
CA VAL A 77 -1.11 -0.17 0.38
C VAL A 77 -1.59 -1.58 0.06
N PHE A 78 -0.74 -2.34 -0.64
CA PHE A 78 -0.99 -3.74 -1.00
C PHE A 78 0.15 -4.63 -0.54
N ARG A 79 -0.19 -5.75 0.08
CA ARG A 79 0.74 -6.85 0.33
C ARG A 79 0.57 -7.89 -0.77
N GLY A 80 1.67 -8.45 -1.24
CA GLY A 80 1.65 -9.49 -2.27
C GLY A 80 2.71 -10.55 -2.06
N LEU A 81 2.49 -11.72 -2.66
CA LEU A 81 3.44 -12.82 -2.73
C LEU A 81 3.75 -13.10 -4.19
N ALA A 82 5.03 -13.17 -4.53
CA ALA A 82 5.51 -13.65 -5.82
C ALA A 82 6.31 -14.93 -5.60
N LYS A 83 6.19 -15.90 -6.51
CA LYS A 83 6.97 -17.14 -6.46
C LYS A 83 7.75 -17.29 -7.75
N GLU A 84 9.06 -17.31 -7.64
CA GLU A 84 9.95 -17.68 -8.72
C GLU A 84 10.06 -19.20 -8.76
N GLN A 85 9.98 -19.76 -9.97
CA GLN A 85 10.10 -21.19 -10.23
C GLN A 85 11.13 -21.38 -11.33
N SER A 86 12.18 -22.13 -11.04
CA SER A 86 13.14 -22.52 -12.05
C SER A 86 12.50 -23.51 -13.03
N MET A 87 12.84 -23.38 -14.31
CA MET A 87 12.33 -24.26 -15.37
C MET A 87 12.82 -25.72 -15.24
N ASP A 88 13.88 -25.94 -14.46
CA ASP A 88 14.41 -27.28 -14.12
C ASP A 88 13.70 -27.93 -12.92
N GLY A 89 12.75 -27.22 -12.29
CA GLY A 89 11.97 -27.70 -11.14
C GLY A 89 12.76 -27.85 -9.83
N GLN A 90 14.04 -27.49 -9.80
CA GLN A 90 14.91 -27.73 -8.64
C GLN A 90 14.89 -26.60 -7.62
N HIS A 91 14.52 -25.38 -8.02
CA HIS A 91 14.60 -24.18 -7.19
C HIS A 91 13.28 -23.40 -7.27
N SER A 92 12.67 -23.14 -6.10
CA SER A 92 11.56 -22.19 -6.02
C SER A 92 11.78 -21.24 -4.85
N GLN A 93 11.70 -19.93 -5.12
CA GLN A 93 11.87 -18.89 -4.12
C GLN A 93 10.60 -18.05 -4.02
N SER A 94 10.14 -17.86 -2.78
CA SER A 94 9.00 -16.98 -2.50
C SER A 94 9.50 -15.60 -2.08
N PHE A 95 8.90 -14.57 -2.66
CA PHE A 95 9.14 -13.17 -2.34
C PHE A 95 7.88 -12.54 -1.78
N GLN A 96 8.00 -11.86 -0.66
CA GLN A 96 6.99 -10.96 -0.13
C GLN A 96 7.18 -9.57 -0.70
N THR A 97 6.08 -8.87 -0.95
CA THR A 97 6.11 -7.53 -1.51
C THR A 97 5.17 -6.60 -0.74
N LEU A 98 5.61 -5.36 -0.53
CA LEU A 98 4.77 -4.23 -0.15
C LEU A 98 4.75 -3.25 -1.31
N SER A 99 3.58 -2.94 -1.84
CA SER A 99 3.40 -1.91 -2.85
C SER A 99 2.56 -0.78 -2.27
N VAL A 100 3.12 0.42 -2.26
CA VAL A 100 2.42 1.65 -1.89
C VAL A 100 2.11 2.42 -3.16
N LEU A 101 0.85 2.78 -3.36
CA LEU A 101 0.34 3.52 -4.50
C LEU A 101 -0.01 4.92 -4.04
N LEU A 102 0.33 5.92 -4.86
CA LEU A 102 -0.05 7.31 -4.67
C LEU A 102 -0.54 7.89 -6.00
N LEU A 103 -1.76 8.40 -6.03
CA LEU A 103 -2.31 9.09 -7.19
C LEU A 103 -1.58 10.42 -7.41
N ASP A 104 -1.07 10.60 -8.62
CA ASP A 104 -0.42 11.84 -9.02
C ASP A 104 -1.40 13.04 -8.99
N ASP A 105 -0.88 14.24 -8.76
CA ASP A 105 -1.70 15.46 -8.68
C ASP A 105 -2.46 15.76 -9.97
N SER A 106 -1.92 15.39 -11.14
CA SER A 106 -2.60 15.54 -12.42
C SER A 106 -3.71 14.52 -12.67
N CYS A 107 -3.81 13.51 -11.79
CA CYS A 107 -4.69 12.35 -11.89
C CYS A 107 -4.50 11.54 -13.19
N ASP A 108 -3.31 11.57 -13.81
CA ASP A 108 -3.04 10.82 -15.04
C ASP A 108 -2.50 9.41 -14.78
N TYR A 109 -1.76 9.24 -13.70
CA TYR A 109 -1.12 7.99 -13.35
C TYR A 109 -1.00 7.83 -11.84
N ILE A 110 -0.63 6.61 -11.44
CA ILE A 110 -0.39 6.23 -10.06
C ILE A 110 1.10 5.94 -9.92
N ASN A 111 1.74 6.66 -9.00
CA ASN A 111 3.11 6.38 -8.59
C ASN A 111 3.10 5.16 -7.67
N VAL A 112 3.96 4.19 -7.95
CA VAL A 112 4.06 2.94 -7.20
C VAL A 112 5.46 2.83 -6.63
N ALA A 113 5.55 2.73 -5.32
CA ALA A 113 6.78 2.43 -4.61
C ALA A 113 6.66 1.05 -3.98
N LYS A 114 7.60 0.15 -4.30
CA LYS A 114 7.60 -1.26 -3.93
C LYS A 114 8.80 -1.59 -3.06
N TYR A 115 8.60 -2.52 -2.14
CA TYR A 115 9.64 -3.20 -1.38
C TYR A 115 9.45 -4.70 -1.54
N THR A 116 10.53 -5.43 -1.78
CA THR A 116 10.52 -6.88 -2.00
C THR A 116 11.50 -7.56 -1.04
N TRP A 117 11.05 -8.64 -0.40
CA TRP A 117 11.86 -9.46 0.49
C TRP A 117 11.77 -10.95 0.12
N PRO A 118 12.89 -11.69 0.02
CA PRO A 118 14.27 -11.19 0.06
C PRO A 118 14.55 -10.17 -1.08
N ASN A 119 15.54 -9.30 -0.87
CA ASN A 119 15.91 -8.32 -1.90
C ASN A 119 16.33 -9.05 -3.18
N ASN A 120 15.88 -8.56 -4.33
CA ASN A 120 16.21 -9.09 -5.64
C ASN A 120 16.49 -7.94 -6.63
N GLN A 121 17.18 -8.25 -7.72
CA GLN A 121 17.59 -7.24 -8.72
C GLN A 121 16.62 -7.11 -9.89
N PHE A 122 15.64 -8.01 -10.01
CA PHE A 122 14.73 -8.04 -11.15
C PHE A 122 13.44 -7.24 -10.93
N GLU A 123 13.00 -7.05 -9.68
CA GLU A 123 11.80 -6.27 -9.38
C GLU A 123 12.09 -4.77 -9.43
N GLN A 124 11.28 -4.06 -10.20
CA GLN A 124 11.34 -2.61 -10.25
C GLN A 124 10.75 -2.03 -8.96
N GLN A 125 11.57 -1.29 -8.21
CA GLN A 125 11.14 -0.70 -6.94
C GLN A 125 10.23 0.51 -7.11
N GLU A 126 10.34 1.23 -8.23
CA GLU A 126 9.51 2.38 -8.55
C GLU A 126 8.93 2.22 -9.95
N SER A 127 7.64 2.50 -10.10
CA SER A 127 6.98 2.44 -11.41
C SER A 127 5.80 3.40 -11.46
N ARG A 128 5.33 3.69 -12.67
CA ARG A 128 4.09 4.41 -12.92
C ARG A 128 3.08 3.48 -13.54
N ARG A 129 1.83 3.53 -13.06
CA ARG A 129 0.72 2.72 -13.59
C ARG A 129 -0.40 3.62 -14.08
N GLY A 130 -1.11 3.17 -15.10
CA GLY A 130 -2.36 3.80 -15.51
C GLY A 130 -3.44 3.67 -14.44
N LEU A 131 -4.46 4.52 -14.55
CA LEU A 131 -5.64 4.44 -13.68
C LEU A 131 -6.43 3.16 -13.99
N SER A 132 -6.91 2.51 -12.93
CA SER A 132 -7.82 1.37 -13.03
C SER A 132 -8.77 1.40 -11.84
N THR A 133 -9.97 0.85 -12.03
CA THR A 133 -10.98 0.73 -10.97
C THR A 133 -10.40 0.01 -9.75
N TYR A 134 -9.66 -1.08 -9.97
CA TYR A 134 -9.01 -1.85 -8.90
C TYR A 134 -8.07 -1.01 -8.03
N ASN A 135 -7.21 -0.19 -8.65
CA ASN A 135 -6.26 0.62 -7.91
C ASN A 135 -6.96 1.77 -7.16
N LEU A 136 -7.92 2.43 -7.80
CA LEU A 136 -8.59 3.62 -7.26
C LEU A 136 -9.54 3.31 -6.09
N GLU A 137 -10.25 2.18 -6.13
CA GLU A 137 -11.24 1.84 -5.08
C GLU A 137 -10.63 1.63 -3.70
N ASN A 138 -9.40 1.12 -3.68
CA ASN A 138 -8.67 0.86 -2.46
C ASN A 138 -7.93 2.09 -1.94
N MET A 139 -7.98 3.23 -2.63
CA MET A 139 -7.33 4.44 -2.15
C MET A 139 -8.12 5.11 -1.02
N ILE A 140 -7.37 5.73 -0.11
CA ILE A 140 -7.85 6.70 0.86
C ILE A 140 -7.70 8.08 0.22
N PHE A 141 -8.83 8.79 0.13
CA PHE A 141 -8.91 10.15 -0.37
C PHE A 141 -9.28 11.09 0.77
N LYS A 142 -8.90 12.35 0.62
CA LYS A 142 -9.46 13.42 1.44
C LYS A 142 -10.97 13.53 1.23
N ASN A 143 -11.72 13.83 2.29
CA ASN A 143 -13.18 13.96 2.24
C ASN A 143 -13.64 14.98 1.17
N ASP A 144 -12.91 16.08 1.00
CA ASP A 144 -13.18 17.08 -0.03
C ASP A 144 -12.28 16.96 -1.28
N SER A 145 -11.58 15.83 -1.45
CA SER A 145 -10.53 15.59 -2.46
C SER A 145 -10.89 16.10 -3.85
N ARG A 146 -10.06 17.02 -4.36
CA ARG A 146 -10.13 17.46 -5.75
C ARG A 146 -9.73 16.34 -6.71
N LYS A 147 -8.80 15.48 -6.31
CA LYS A 147 -8.36 14.32 -7.11
C LYS A 147 -9.51 13.35 -7.31
N PHE A 148 -10.18 12.97 -6.22
CA PHE A 148 -11.34 12.08 -6.27
C PHE A 148 -12.45 12.65 -7.15
N LYS A 149 -12.77 13.94 -7.00
CA LYS A 149 -13.81 14.64 -7.79
C LYS A 149 -13.44 14.88 -9.26
N SER A 150 -12.20 14.64 -9.67
CA SER A 150 -11.78 14.86 -11.05
C SER A 150 -12.53 13.95 -12.03
N GLU A 151 -12.85 14.45 -13.22
CA GLU A 151 -13.52 13.65 -14.26
C GLU A 151 -12.71 12.41 -14.64
N LYS A 152 -11.36 12.50 -14.61
CA LYS A 152 -10.47 11.37 -14.91
C LYS A 152 -10.67 10.23 -13.93
N VAL A 153 -10.79 10.52 -12.63
CA VAL A 153 -10.99 9.52 -11.58
C VAL A 153 -12.44 9.03 -11.55
N GLN A 154 -13.41 9.93 -11.63
CA GLN A 154 -14.85 9.60 -11.56
C GLN A 154 -15.30 8.65 -12.69
N LYS A 155 -14.67 8.70 -13.87
CA LYS A 155 -14.92 7.74 -14.96
C LYS A 155 -14.78 6.27 -14.52
N TYR A 156 -13.91 5.97 -13.55
CA TYR A 156 -13.68 4.59 -13.09
C TYR A 156 -14.66 4.12 -12.02
N PHE A 157 -15.37 5.04 -11.36
CA PHE A 157 -16.39 4.76 -10.36
C PHE A 157 -17.80 4.71 -10.96
N ASN A 158 -18.08 5.60 -11.92
CA ASN A 158 -19.39 5.68 -12.58
C ASN A 158 -19.70 4.50 -13.51
N VAL A 159 -18.67 3.79 -14.00
CA VAL A 159 -18.84 2.60 -14.84
C VAL A 159 -19.42 1.41 -14.07
N LYS A 160 -19.33 1.39 -12.72
CA LYS A 160 -19.96 0.35 -11.90
C LYS A 160 -21.47 0.53 -11.69
N THR A 161 -22.03 1.68 -12.11
CA THR A 161 -23.43 2.03 -11.90
C THR A 161 -24.30 1.85 -13.16
N MET A 162 -23.74 1.27 -14.23
CA MET A 162 -24.45 0.81 -15.43
C MET A 162 -24.41 -0.72 -15.49
#